data_AF-A0A916SU16-F1
#
_entry.id   AF-A0A916SU16-F1
#
_cell.length_a   1.000
_cell.length_b   1.000
_cell.length_c   1.000
_cell.angle_alpha   90.00
_cell.angle_beta   90.00
_cell.angle_gamma   90.00
#
_symmetry.space_group_name_H-M   'P 1'
#
loop_
_entity.id
_entity.type
_entity.pdbx_description
1 polymer ?
#
loop_
_entity_poly.entity_id
_entity_poly.type
_entity_poly.pdbx_seq_one_letter_code
_entity_poly.pdbx_strand_id
1 'polypeptide(L)'
;MTDPTSLPNFSPPAPASSAPAGGGQLQERVMAALQEEGFRPELDADGDVSYKVEGQQLFVRCVDGEPAMMRVFGQWQITDDLPQDITKQLLAANDVSLSLNIVKTGLANGNLIVTGEHLVSAAEDVKTLVQSTTQMVLTAVQLWHQAVTSDGPHAANSSEPPAVAQAMADAAQADAAGDQQ
;
A
#
# COMPACT_ATOMS: atom_id res chain seq x y z
N MET A 1 -29.27 -21.96 17.29
CA MET A 1 -28.59 -21.40 16.10
C MET A 1 -27.74 -20.24 16.58
N THR A 2 -26.43 -20.28 16.34
CA THR A 2 -25.48 -19.21 16.69
C THR A 2 -25.67 -18.04 15.75
N ASP A 3 -25.63 -16.83 16.29
CA ASP A 3 -25.77 -15.58 15.54
C ASP A 3 -24.57 -15.40 14.58
N PRO A 4 -24.78 -15.31 13.25
CA PRO A 4 -23.71 -15.22 12.25
C PRO A 4 -22.87 -13.93 12.34
N THR A 5 -23.21 -13.00 13.24
CA THR A 5 -22.47 -11.76 13.51
C THR A 5 -21.59 -11.82 14.77
N SER A 6 -21.55 -12.95 15.49
CA SER A 6 -20.71 -13.16 16.69
C SER A 6 -19.21 -13.39 16.39
N LEU A 7 -18.73 -12.98 15.22
CA LEU A 7 -17.31 -12.71 15.02
C LEU A 7 -16.97 -11.46 15.85
N PRO A 8 -15.79 -11.36 16.49
CA PRO A 8 -15.43 -10.16 17.26
C PRO A 8 -15.66 -8.89 16.42
N ASN A 9 -16.45 -7.95 16.98
CA ASN A 9 -17.21 -6.93 16.26
C ASN A 9 -16.33 -5.97 15.43
N PHE A 10 -16.66 -5.82 14.14
CA PHE A 10 -16.27 -4.64 13.36
C PHE A 10 -17.21 -3.48 13.71
N SER A 11 -16.66 -2.36 14.17
CA SER A 11 -17.45 -1.13 14.33
C SER A 11 -18.06 -0.72 12.98
N PRO A 12 -19.32 -0.24 12.95
CA PRO A 12 -20.02 0.03 11.70
C PRO A 12 -19.25 1.04 10.84
N PRO A 13 -19.13 0.83 9.51
CA PRO A 13 -18.68 1.89 8.64
C PRO A 13 -19.69 3.03 8.70
N ALA A 14 -19.19 4.24 8.93
CA ALA A 14 -19.95 5.48 8.77
C ALA A 14 -20.57 5.53 7.35
N PRO A 15 -21.69 6.27 7.16
CA PRO A 15 -22.36 6.35 5.86
C PRO A 15 -21.38 6.68 4.72
N ALA A 16 -21.44 5.89 3.65
CA ALA A 16 -20.76 6.19 2.40
C ALA A 16 -21.43 7.39 1.73
N SER A 17 -21.09 8.60 2.20
CA SER A 17 -21.37 9.84 1.49
C SER A 17 -20.40 10.94 1.94
N SER A 18 -19.25 11.00 1.27
CA SER A 18 -18.48 12.24 1.12
C SER A 18 -17.53 12.11 -0.08
N ALA A 19 -18.08 12.09 -1.30
CA ALA A 19 -17.48 12.91 -2.34
C ALA A 19 -18.16 14.27 -2.19
N PRO A 20 -17.44 15.27 -1.69
CA PRO A 20 -16.44 15.99 -2.46
C PRO A 20 -15.05 15.88 -1.78
N ALA A 21 -13.91 16.12 -2.40
CA ALA A 21 -13.57 17.35 -3.11
C ALA A 21 -12.25 17.14 -3.88
N GLY A 22 -12.26 17.36 -5.19
CA GLY A 22 -11.06 17.86 -5.83
C GLY A 22 -10.83 19.31 -5.35
N GLY A 23 -9.60 19.63 -4.96
CA GLY A 23 -9.19 20.99 -4.54
C GLY A 23 -8.86 21.16 -3.05
N GLY A 24 -8.21 20.16 -2.43
CA GLY A 24 -7.80 20.17 -1.02
C GLY A 24 -6.39 20.71 -0.73
N GLN A 25 -6.11 21.13 0.51
CA GLN A 25 -4.77 21.61 0.89
C GLN A 25 -3.72 20.49 0.82
N LEU A 26 -4.10 19.26 1.19
CA LEU A 26 -3.21 18.10 1.04
C LEU A 26 -2.93 17.79 -0.44
N GLN A 27 -3.95 17.90 -1.29
CA GLN A 27 -3.82 17.69 -2.73
C GLN A 27 -2.84 18.69 -3.36
N GLU A 28 -2.94 19.99 -3.01
CA GLU A 28 -2.01 21.02 -3.47
C GLU A 28 -0.56 20.70 -3.06
N ARG A 29 -0.35 20.25 -1.82
CA ARG A 29 0.98 19.83 -1.32
C ARG A 29 1.52 18.63 -2.10
N VAL A 30 0.68 17.65 -2.41
CA VAL A 30 1.07 16.48 -3.23
C VAL A 30 1.43 16.89 -4.65
N MET A 31 0.61 17.73 -5.29
CA MET A 31 0.89 18.23 -6.64
C MET A 31 2.22 18.99 -6.70
N ALA A 32 2.46 19.89 -5.73
CA ALA A 32 3.71 20.63 -5.62
C ALA A 32 4.91 19.69 -5.42
N ALA A 33 4.80 18.71 -4.51
CA ALA A 33 5.86 17.74 -4.27
C ALA A 33 6.21 16.92 -5.51
N LEU A 34 5.21 16.44 -6.26
CA LEU A 34 5.42 15.69 -7.50
C LEU A 34 6.02 16.56 -8.61
N GLN A 35 5.60 17.82 -8.74
CA GLN A 35 6.16 18.76 -9.72
C GLN A 35 7.62 19.10 -9.43
N GLU A 36 7.96 19.31 -8.14
CA GLU A 36 9.34 19.58 -7.71
C GLU A 36 10.29 18.43 -8.06
N GLU A 37 9.79 17.20 -8.01
CA GLU A 37 10.51 15.98 -8.41
C GLU A 37 10.58 15.77 -9.93
N GLY A 38 9.99 16.68 -10.72
CA GLY A 38 10.03 16.62 -12.18
C GLY A 38 8.96 15.71 -12.80
N PHE A 39 8.01 15.20 -12.02
CA PHE A 39 6.84 14.52 -12.56
C PHE A 39 5.85 15.52 -13.18
N ARG A 40 4.93 14.99 -13.98
CA ARG A 40 3.82 15.75 -14.56
C ARG A 40 2.50 15.24 -13.94
N PRO A 41 2.15 15.68 -12.72
CA PRO A 41 0.91 15.26 -12.08
C PRO A 41 -0.31 15.93 -12.72
N GLU A 42 -1.38 15.16 -12.89
CA GLU A 42 -2.66 15.62 -13.43
C GLU A 42 -3.80 15.13 -12.53
N LEU A 43 -4.83 15.96 -12.34
CA LEU A 43 -6.05 15.53 -11.64
C LEU A 43 -6.93 14.74 -12.58
N ASP A 44 -7.39 13.57 -12.13
CA ASP A 44 -8.36 12.78 -12.87
C ASP A 44 -9.81 13.15 -12.53
N ALA A 45 -10.76 12.43 -13.13
CA ALA A 45 -12.19 12.67 -12.96
C ALA A 45 -12.70 12.37 -11.53
N ASP A 46 -11.98 11.53 -10.79
CA ASP A 46 -12.33 11.13 -9.43
C ASP A 46 -11.66 12.05 -8.38
N GLY A 47 -10.84 13.00 -8.82
CA GLY A 47 -10.11 13.94 -7.98
C GLY A 47 -8.78 13.40 -7.45
N ASP A 48 -8.31 12.26 -7.98
CA ASP A 48 -7.00 11.71 -7.62
C ASP A 48 -5.90 12.39 -8.43
N VAL A 49 -4.72 12.55 -7.82
CA VAL A 49 -3.53 13.06 -8.50
C VAL A 49 -2.84 11.91 -9.20
N SER A 50 -2.96 11.84 -10.51
CA SER A 50 -2.31 10.83 -11.36
C SER A 50 -0.90 11.29 -11.77
N TYR A 51 0.07 10.37 -11.82
CA TYR A 51 1.43 10.64 -12.29
C TYR A 51 2.09 9.35 -12.81
N LYS A 52 3.12 9.49 -13.64
CA LYS A 52 3.85 8.35 -14.22
C LYS A 52 5.27 8.26 -13.70
N VAL A 53 5.66 7.06 -13.28
CA VAL A 53 7.02 6.71 -12.84
C VAL A 53 7.44 5.42 -13.55
N GLU A 54 8.59 5.43 -14.24
CA GLU A 54 9.10 4.24 -14.96
C GLU A 54 8.08 3.57 -15.90
N GLY A 55 7.22 4.37 -16.54
CA GLY A 55 6.14 3.88 -17.42
C GLY A 55 4.91 3.33 -16.68
N GLN A 56 4.95 3.23 -15.35
CA GLN A 56 3.83 2.83 -14.51
C GLN A 56 2.96 4.04 -14.17
N GLN A 57 1.64 3.87 -14.30
CA GLN A 57 0.67 4.88 -13.88
C GLN A 57 0.32 4.68 -12.41
N LEU A 58 0.55 5.71 -11.60
CA LEU A 58 0.17 5.75 -10.19
C LEU A 58 -0.78 6.91 -9.93
N PHE A 59 -1.41 6.85 -8.77
CA PHE A 59 -2.41 7.81 -8.30
C PHE A 59 -2.16 8.15 -6.83
N VAL A 60 -2.51 9.37 -6.43
CA VAL A 60 -2.56 9.80 -5.04
C VAL A 60 -3.96 10.30 -4.73
N ARG A 61 -4.68 9.57 -3.86
CA ARG A 61 -5.94 10.03 -3.30
C ARG A 61 -5.68 10.82 -2.03
N CYS A 62 -6.24 12.02 -1.97
CA CYS A 62 -6.16 12.89 -0.81
C CYS A 62 -7.56 13.05 -0.20
N VAL A 63 -7.67 12.90 1.11
CA VAL A 63 -8.88 13.20 1.87
C VAL A 63 -8.50 14.20 2.95
N ASP A 64 -8.95 15.44 2.81
CA ASP A 64 -8.71 16.46 3.85
C ASP A 64 -9.45 16.11 5.14
N GLY A 65 -8.87 16.51 6.26
CA GLY A 65 -9.35 16.22 7.61
C GLY A 65 -8.28 16.57 8.64
N GLU A 66 -8.55 16.24 9.90
CA GLU A 66 -7.57 16.40 10.98
C GLU A 66 -7.51 15.10 11.83
N PRO A 67 -6.56 14.19 11.54
CA PRO A 67 -5.56 14.26 10.46
C PRO A 67 -6.16 14.02 9.07
N ALA A 68 -5.52 14.57 8.03
CA ALA A 68 -5.85 14.25 6.64
C ALA A 68 -5.35 12.84 6.30
N MET A 69 -5.83 12.26 5.20
CA MET A 69 -5.39 10.94 4.73
C MET A 69 -4.82 11.06 3.32
N MET A 70 -3.67 10.41 3.09
CA MET A 70 -3.05 10.28 1.79
C MET A 70 -2.92 8.81 1.43
N ARG A 71 -3.33 8.45 0.22
CA ARG A 71 -3.19 7.09 -0.31
C ARG A 71 -2.47 7.15 -1.66
N VAL A 72 -1.27 6.57 -1.74
CA VAL A 72 -0.57 6.37 -3.03
C VAL A 72 -0.86 4.96 -3.51
N PHE A 73 -1.36 4.80 -4.73
CA PHE A 73 -1.78 3.49 -5.22
C PHE A 73 -1.56 3.31 -6.73
N GLY A 74 -1.52 2.06 -7.14
CA GLY A 74 -1.49 1.64 -8.53
C GLY A 74 -2.34 0.40 -8.76
N GLN A 75 -2.59 0.12 -10.03
CA GLN A 75 -3.39 -1.03 -10.45
C GLN A 75 -2.69 -1.73 -11.63
N TRP A 76 -2.52 -3.04 -11.52
CA TRP A 76 -1.88 -3.86 -12.55
C TRP A 76 -2.84 -4.96 -12.99
N GLN A 77 -3.08 -5.04 -14.29
CA GLN A 77 -3.84 -6.14 -14.86
C GLN A 77 -3.05 -7.44 -14.68
N ILE A 78 -3.70 -8.46 -14.12
CA ILE A 78 -3.12 -9.80 -14.06
C ILE A 78 -3.32 -10.43 -15.43
N THR A 79 -2.22 -10.73 -16.11
CA THR A 79 -2.20 -11.27 -17.46
C THR A 79 -2.26 -12.81 -17.44
N ASP A 80 -2.66 -13.40 -18.58
CA ASP A 80 -2.90 -14.84 -18.69
C ASP A 80 -1.64 -15.71 -18.53
N ASP A 81 -0.45 -15.12 -18.62
CA ASP A 81 0.85 -15.78 -18.38
C ASP A 81 1.19 -15.95 -16.89
N LEU A 82 0.43 -15.32 -15.99
CA LEU A 82 0.54 -15.55 -14.55
C LEU A 82 -0.42 -16.65 -14.08
N PRO A 83 -0.17 -17.27 -12.92
CA PRO A 83 -1.09 -18.23 -12.32
C PRO A 83 -2.49 -17.64 -12.13
N GLN A 84 -3.50 -18.31 -12.69
CA GLN A 84 -4.91 -17.89 -12.66
C GLN A 84 -5.68 -18.44 -11.45
N ASP A 85 -5.02 -19.18 -10.56
CA ASP A 85 -5.60 -19.64 -9.31
C ASP A 85 -5.80 -18.44 -8.37
N ILE A 86 -7.06 -18.05 -8.17
CA ILE A 86 -7.43 -16.92 -7.32
C ILE A 86 -6.97 -17.10 -5.86
N THR A 87 -6.96 -18.33 -5.34
CA THR A 87 -6.45 -18.59 -3.98
C THR A 87 -4.96 -18.30 -3.93
N LYS A 88 -4.19 -18.75 -4.92
CA LYS A 88 -2.75 -18.44 -5.00
C LYS A 88 -2.48 -16.94 -5.09
N GLN A 89 -3.25 -16.22 -5.91
CA GLN A 89 -3.12 -14.77 -6.06
C GLN A 89 -3.44 -14.00 -4.77
N LEU A 90 -4.51 -14.41 -4.05
CA LEU A 90 -4.91 -13.80 -2.78
C LEU A 90 -3.91 -14.10 -1.67
N LEU A 91 -3.36 -15.33 -1.64
CA LEU A 91 -2.31 -15.69 -0.69
C LEU A 91 -1.05 -14.86 -0.91
N ALA A 92 -0.61 -14.70 -2.16
CA ALA A 92 0.51 -13.81 -2.51
C ALA A 92 0.25 -12.35 -2.10
N ALA A 93 -0.98 -11.85 -2.27
CA ALA A 93 -1.35 -10.51 -1.82
C ALA A 93 -1.31 -10.36 -0.28
N ASN A 94 -1.79 -11.39 0.42
CA ASN A 94 -1.72 -11.43 1.88
C ASN A 94 -0.27 -11.44 2.37
N ASP A 95 0.63 -12.19 1.72
CA ASP A 95 2.05 -12.24 2.07
C ASP A 95 2.70 -10.85 2.01
N VAL A 96 2.46 -10.11 0.93
CA VAL A 96 2.99 -8.74 0.77
C VAL A 96 2.43 -7.80 1.83
N SER A 97 1.12 -7.86 2.08
CA SER A 97 0.46 -6.97 3.05
C SER A 97 0.91 -7.23 4.49
N LEU A 98 1.27 -8.48 4.82
CA LEU A 98 1.82 -8.82 6.14
C LEU A 98 3.32 -8.50 6.26
N SER A 99 4.04 -8.39 5.13
CA SER A 99 5.48 -8.13 5.10
C SER A 99 5.83 -6.65 5.14
N LEU A 100 4.93 -5.76 4.71
CA LEU A 100 5.18 -4.32 4.59
C LEU A 100 4.21 -3.52 5.46
N ASN A 101 4.74 -2.66 6.32
CA ASN A 101 3.97 -1.99 7.37
C ASN A 101 2.83 -1.09 6.86
N ILE A 102 3.05 -0.36 5.77
CA ILE A 102 2.08 0.63 5.27
C ILE A 102 1.44 0.24 3.95
N VAL A 103 1.85 -0.90 3.37
CA VAL A 103 1.37 -1.35 2.08
C VAL A 103 0.28 -2.39 2.28
N LYS A 104 -0.83 -2.22 1.56
CA LYS A 104 -1.88 -3.23 1.43
C LYS A 104 -1.97 -3.62 -0.03
N THR A 105 -2.17 -4.90 -0.28
CA THR A 105 -2.46 -5.41 -1.61
C THR A 105 -3.75 -6.20 -1.60
N GLY A 106 -4.44 -6.18 -2.74
CA GLY A 106 -5.71 -6.88 -2.90
C GLY A 106 -6.02 -7.07 -4.37
N LEU A 107 -7.06 -7.85 -4.64
CA LEU A 107 -7.51 -8.14 -5.99
C LEU A 107 -8.91 -7.58 -6.21
N ALA A 108 -9.10 -6.92 -7.34
CA ALA A 108 -10.43 -6.50 -7.78
C ALA A 108 -10.52 -6.55 -9.31
N ASN A 109 -11.58 -7.15 -9.84
CA ASN A 109 -11.86 -7.20 -11.29
C ASN A 109 -10.68 -7.69 -12.15
N GLY A 110 -9.92 -8.68 -11.68
CA GLY A 110 -8.75 -9.22 -12.39
C GLY A 110 -7.49 -8.35 -12.30
N ASN A 111 -7.52 -7.29 -11.49
CA ASN A 111 -6.35 -6.43 -11.25
C ASN A 111 -5.79 -6.68 -9.85
N LEU A 112 -4.46 -6.65 -9.76
CA LEU A 112 -3.75 -6.38 -8.52
C LEU A 112 -3.86 -4.89 -8.19
N ILE A 113 -4.33 -4.59 -6.99
CA ILE A 113 -4.33 -3.24 -6.42
C ILE A 113 -3.28 -3.21 -5.32
N VAL A 114 -2.37 -2.24 -5.39
CA VAL A 114 -1.34 -2.01 -4.36
C VAL A 114 -1.47 -0.57 -3.88
N THR A 115 -1.51 -0.40 -2.56
CA THR A 115 -1.71 0.90 -1.93
C THR A 115 -0.79 1.10 -0.74
N GLY A 116 -0.21 2.29 -0.60
CA GLY A 116 0.44 2.78 0.61
C GLY A 116 -0.38 3.90 1.25
N GLU A 117 -0.66 3.79 2.55
CA GLU A 117 -1.62 4.67 3.24
C GLU A 117 -0.98 5.44 4.40
N HIS A 118 -1.33 6.72 4.52
CA HIS A 118 -0.79 7.63 5.51
C HIS A 118 -1.87 8.48 6.17
N LEU A 119 -1.72 8.71 7.47
CA LEU A 119 -2.31 9.87 8.14
C LEU A 119 -1.31 11.03 8.00
N VAL A 120 -1.79 12.19 7.60
CA VAL A 120 -0.97 13.37 7.27
C VAL A 120 -1.53 14.57 8.00
N SER A 121 -0.76 15.15 8.91
CA SER A 121 -1.04 16.45 9.50
C SER A 121 -0.37 17.58 8.67
N ALA A 122 -0.44 18.81 9.17
CA ALA A 122 0.20 19.95 8.54
C ALA A 122 1.74 19.88 8.61
N ALA A 123 2.32 19.14 9.55
CA ALA A 123 3.76 19.13 9.83
C ALA A 123 4.56 18.11 9.02
N GLU A 124 3.93 17.07 8.46
CA GLU A 124 4.62 15.98 7.77
C GLU A 124 5.22 16.43 6.45
N ASP A 125 6.36 15.84 6.11
CA ASP A 125 6.99 16.01 4.81
C ASP A 125 6.31 15.12 3.75
N VAL A 126 5.30 15.70 3.10
CA VAL A 126 4.55 15.05 2.01
C VAL A 126 5.45 14.61 0.87
N LYS A 127 6.52 15.34 0.59
CA LYS A 127 7.45 14.99 -0.50
C LYS A 127 8.14 13.67 -0.21
N THR A 128 8.74 13.55 0.96
CA THR A 128 9.38 12.30 1.41
C THR A 128 8.38 11.16 1.49
N LEU A 129 7.15 11.41 1.99
CA LEU A 129 6.10 10.38 2.04
C LEU A 129 5.73 9.87 0.65
N VAL A 130 5.48 10.76 -0.32
CA VAL A 130 5.12 10.37 -1.69
C VAL A 130 6.26 9.56 -2.32
N GLN A 131 7.50 10.07 -2.30
CA GLN A 131 8.65 9.40 -2.90
C GLN A 131 8.89 7.99 -2.32
N SER A 132 8.96 7.88 -1.00
CA SER A 132 9.21 6.59 -0.34
C SER A 132 8.07 5.61 -0.59
N THR A 133 6.83 6.09 -0.62
CA THR A 133 5.65 5.24 -0.86
C THR A 133 5.55 4.79 -2.30
N THR A 134 5.90 5.64 -3.27
CA THR A 134 6.03 5.25 -4.67
C THR A 134 6.98 4.06 -4.82
N GLN A 135 8.17 4.14 -4.23
CA GLN A 135 9.13 3.04 -4.28
C GLN A 135 8.58 1.77 -3.61
N MET A 136 7.95 1.89 -2.43
CA MET A 136 7.37 0.74 -1.74
C MET A 136 6.23 0.09 -2.51
N VAL A 137 5.38 0.86 -3.19
CA VAL A 137 4.30 0.34 -4.05
C VAL A 137 4.89 -0.46 -5.21
N LEU A 138 5.92 0.05 -5.88
CA LEU A 138 6.59 -0.68 -6.98
C LEU A 138 7.29 -1.94 -6.48
N THR A 139 8.00 -1.87 -5.35
CA THR A 139 8.61 -3.04 -4.70
C THR A 139 7.56 -4.09 -4.32
N ALA A 140 6.40 -3.67 -3.80
CA ALA A 140 5.32 -4.57 -3.44
C ALA A 140 4.74 -5.34 -4.63
N VAL A 141 4.67 -4.73 -5.81
CA VAL A 141 4.28 -5.45 -7.05
C VAL A 141 5.31 -6.52 -7.40
N GLN A 142 6.60 -6.23 -7.26
CA GLN A 142 7.66 -7.22 -7.51
C GLN A 142 7.60 -8.38 -6.50
N LEU A 143 7.37 -8.08 -5.22
CA LEU A 143 7.19 -9.11 -4.18
C LEU A 143 5.96 -9.97 -4.44
N TRP A 144 4.84 -9.35 -4.84
CA TRP A 144 3.64 -10.09 -5.20
C TRP A 144 3.89 -11.03 -6.39
N HIS A 145 4.56 -10.53 -7.43
CA HIS A 145 4.92 -11.33 -8.60
C HIS A 145 5.80 -12.54 -8.21
N GLN A 146 6.80 -12.33 -7.36
CA GLN A 146 7.64 -13.42 -6.85
C GLN A 146 6.81 -14.44 -6.03
N ALA A 147 5.94 -13.96 -5.15
CA ALA A 147 5.11 -14.81 -4.32
C ALA A 147 4.10 -15.64 -5.14
N VAL A 148 3.44 -15.04 -6.13
CA VAL A 148 2.43 -15.74 -6.95
C VAL A 148 3.06 -16.76 -7.91
N THR A 149 4.30 -16.52 -8.35
CA THR A 149 5.03 -17.44 -9.24
C THR A 149 5.80 -18.54 -8.50
N SER A 150 6.04 -18.36 -7.20
CA SER A 150 6.68 -19.36 -6.34
C SER A 150 5.75 -20.51 -5.97
N ASP A 151 6.32 -21.68 -5.69
CA ASP A 151 5.63 -22.83 -5.08
C ASP A 151 5.91 -22.94 -3.57
N GLY A 152 6.57 -21.94 -3.00
CA GLY A 152 6.86 -21.86 -1.57
C GLY A 152 5.61 -21.67 -0.69
N PRO A 153 5.73 -21.90 0.63
CA PRO A 153 4.62 -21.69 1.54
C PRO A 153 4.27 -20.20 1.64
N HIS A 154 2.97 -19.92 1.64
CA HIS A 154 2.42 -18.59 1.93
C HIS A 154 2.27 -18.39 3.45
N ALA A 155 2.31 -17.14 3.92
CA ALA A 155 2.22 -16.76 5.32
C ALA A 155 0.94 -17.25 6.01
N ALA A 156 -0.17 -17.32 5.27
CA ALA A 156 -1.43 -17.86 5.82
C ALA A 156 -1.38 -19.37 6.09
N ASN A 157 -0.44 -20.07 5.46
CA ASN A 157 -0.24 -21.52 5.56
C ASN A 157 0.97 -21.88 6.44
N SER A 158 1.74 -20.88 6.90
CA SER A 158 2.86 -21.08 7.82
C SER A 158 2.41 -20.96 9.27
N SER A 159 3.04 -21.74 10.15
CA SER A 159 2.84 -21.63 11.61
C SER A 159 3.58 -20.44 12.23
N GLU A 160 4.43 -19.76 11.45
CA GLU A 160 5.20 -18.59 11.87
C GLU A 160 4.75 -17.36 11.08
N PRO A 161 4.54 -16.20 11.74
CA PRO A 161 4.20 -14.96 11.04
C PRO A 161 5.35 -14.52 10.13
N PRO A 162 5.05 -13.85 9.00
CA PRO A 162 6.05 -13.44 8.04
C PRO A 162 7.09 -12.49 8.68
N ALA A 163 8.32 -12.59 8.19
CA ALA A 163 9.54 -12.13 8.82
C ALA A 163 9.70 -10.60 8.91
N VAL A 164 8.81 -9.91 9.62
CA VAL A 164 9.12 -8.61 10.25
C VAL A 164 9.94 -8.84 11.55
N ALA A 165 9.87 -10.05 12.11
CA ALA A 165 10.63 -10.45 13.30
C ALA A 165 12.14 -10.65 13.04
N GLN A 166 12.53 -11.15 11.86
CA GLN A 166 13.94 -11.49 11.59
C GLN A 166 14.80 -10.23 11.36
N ALA A 167 14.29 -9.24 10.62
CA ALA A 167 15.03 -8.00 10.34
C ALA A 167 15.26 -7.14 11.60
N MET A 168 14.31 -7.11 12.54
CA MET A 168 14.48 -6.40 13.82
C MET A 168 15.38 -7.18 14.80
N ALA A 169 15.35 -8.52 14.76
CA ALA A 169 16.26 -9.35 15.55
C ALA A 169 17.72 -9.23 15.07
N ASP A 170 17.95 -9.19 13.76
CA ASP A 170 19.29 -9.04 13.17
C ASP A 170 19.86 -7.63 13.43
N ALA A 171 19.01 -6.59 13.38
CA ALA A 171 19.40 -5.22 13.73
C ALA A 171 19.73 -5.06 15.23
N ALA A 172 18.95 -5.68 16.12
CA ALA A 172 19.22 -5.67 17.55
C ALA A 172 20.48 -6.47 17.94
N GLN A 173 20.79 -7.54 17.21
CA GLN A 173 22.02 -8.32 17.40
C GLN A 173 23.26 -7.60 16.88
N ALA A 174 23.14 -6.80 15.81
CA ALA A 174 24.25 -5.97 15.31
C ALA A 174 24.61 -4.82 16.26
N ASP A 175 23.62 -4.21 16.93
CA ASP A 175 23.82 -3.12 17.89
C ASP A 175 24.48 -3.63 19.19
N ALA A 176 24.08 -4.82 19.66
CA ALA A 176 24.70 -5.47 20.83
C ALA A 176 26.16 -5.91 20.59
N ALA A 177 26.58 -6.08 19.33
CA ALA A 177 27.94 -6.45 18.96
C ALA A 177 28.88 -5.24 18.76
N GLY A 178 28.33 -4.03 18.60
CA GLY A 178 29.09 -2.80 18.41
C GLY A 178 29.65 -2.17 19.69
N ASP A 179 29.10 -2.52 20.86
CA ASP A 179 29.43 -1.90 22.16
C ASP A 179 30.55 -2.63 22.94
N GLN A 180 31.26 -3.58 22.29
CA GLN A 180 32.36 -4.35 22.89
C GLN A 180 33.74 -4.11 22.24
N GLN A 181 33.97 -2.97 21.56
CA GLN A 181 35.29 -2.62 21.03
C GLN A 181 35.77 -1.25 21.49
#